data_AF-A0A945FUW6-F1
#
_entry.id   AF-A0A945FUW6-F1
#
_cell.length_a   1.000
_cell.length_b   1.000
_cell.length_c   1.000
_cell.angle_alpha   90.00
_cell.angle_beta   90.00
_cell.angle_gamma   90.00
#
_symmetry.space_group_name_H-M   'P 1'
#
loop_
_entity.id
_entity.type
_entity.pdbx_description
1 polymer ?
#
loop_
_entity_poly.entity_id
_entity_poly.type
_entity_poly.pdbx_seq_one_letter_code
_entity_poly.pdbx_strand_id
1 'polypeptide(L)'
;MNNVLASVDAVAPVASEADCAICHASQDVCDLQTEGLTCLNIPAFNLPDVDYIEDASVVIGDTPEQQVINSAKTNILRLHDAKHLTSLAGYAESGAKLDGSTPNVVCANCHYSPALDLAHLGPTDMNGKEQTQHISMSRAMHGVHGSLATNPDYASFNLFPTMPAPGAGRDPSLAKSILMDTCYNCHPGKKAECLRGAMGGSGTVCQDCHGQLTQVGDDFTENFPDIHFPAEGSADLSKRVSWASEPGCDSCHVGDAMQVAQLDLNDTVINARDTYGNTDGLRLLMTYKLSDHKDNGGPDNLPLMKFPESRFATTESLYRLSGADNSGTGMEKGHGGLSCEGCHGSTHAIWPNANPYANDNKAANDIQGHSGPIIECASCHEGNLGNTLEGPHGMHPVGDTGFSDGGHEDMAEQNNGNACRACHGLNGEGSVLARAATARVLQNEGKTVSLSKGEIVTCTLCHDNELN
;
A
#
# COMPACT_ATOMS: atom_id res chain seq x y z
N MET A 1 -26.19 -1.43 32.17
CA MET A 1 -26.69 -1.63 30.78
C MET A 1 -25.65 -0.99 29.88
N ASN A 2 -24.88 -1.80 29.13
CA ASN A 2 -23.96 -1.28 28.13
C ASN A 2 -24.79 -0.76 26.96
N ASN A 3 -25.12 0.53 26.96
CA ASN A 3 -25.67 1.18 25.78
C ASN A 3 -24.55 1.28 24.76
N VAL A 4 -24.51 0.32 23.84
CA VAL A 4 -23.70 0.41 22.62
C VAL A 4 -24.17 1.68 21.89
N LEU A 5 -23.29 2.68 21.80
CA LEU A 5 -23.59 3.98 21.17
C LEU A 5 -23.50 3.91 19.64
N ALA A 6 -22.68 2.99 19.10
CA ALA A 6 -22.59 2.65 17.69
C ALA A 6 -21.93 1.25 17.54
N SER A 7 -22.25 0.56 16.45
CA SER A 7 -21.58 -0.69 16.04
C SER A 7 -21.23 -0.61 14.56
N VAL A 8 -20.10 -1.17 14.17
CA VAL A 8 -19.70 -1.32 12.77
C VAL A 8 -19.30 -2.76 12.50
N ASP A 9 -19.75 -3.30 11.38
CA ASP A 9 -19.27 -4.58 10.86
C ASP A 9 -18.00 -4.30 10.05
N ALA A 10 -16.86 -4.79 10.53
CA ALA A 10 -15.59 -4.70 9.82
C ALA A 10 -15.29 -6.04 9.15
N VAL A 11 -15.03 -6.01 7.84
CA VAL A 11 -14.46 -7.17 7.15
C VAL A 11 -12.99 -7.25 7.53
N ALA A 12 -12.59 -8.30 8.25
CA ALA A 12 -11.18 -8.58 8.46
C ALA A 12 -10.62 -9.15 7.16
N PRO A 13 -9.58 -8.55 6.55
CA PRO A 13 -8.88 -9.17 5.44
C PRO A 13 -8.18 -10.41 5.97
N VAL A 14 -8.78 -11.57 5.74
CA VAL A 14 -8.16 -12.87 6.00
C VAL A 14 -7.39 -13.27 4.76
N ALA A 15 -6.23 -13.91 4.93
CA ALA A 15 -5.37 -14.39 3.84
C ALA A 15 -6.01 -15.51 2.99
N SER A 16 -7.33 -15.69 3.06
CA SER A 16 -8.08 -16.72 2.33
C SER A 16 -8.14 -16.49 0.82
N GLU A 17 -7.77 -15.30 0.35
CA GLU A 17 -7.65 -15.00 -1.09
C GLU A 17 -6.30 -15.43 -1.69
N ALA A 18 -5.33 -15.88 -0.88
CA ALA A 18 -4.09 -16.43 -1.38
C ALA A 18 -4.35 -17.77 -2.07
N ASP A 19 -4.07 -17.86 -3.38
CA ASP A 19 -4.42 -19.02 -4.18
C ASP A 19 -3.18 -19.71 -4.74
N CYS A 20 -2.48 -20.41 -3.85
CA CYS A 20 -1.31 -21.19 -4.24
C CYS A 20 -1.69 -22.42 -5.08
N ALA A 21 -2.96 -22.85 -5.08
CA ALA A 21 -3.40 -24.09 -5.74
C ALA A 21 -3.28 -23.99 -7.26
N ILE A 22 -3.51 -22.80 -7.84
CA ILE A 22 -3.34 -22.54 -9.28
C ILE A 22 -1.99 -23.05 -9.82
N CYS A 23 -0.92 -22.93 -9.02
CA CYS A 23 0.44 -23.33 -9.42
C CYS A 23 0.93 -24.61 -8.74
N HIS A 24 0.52 -24.89 -7.51
CA HIS A 24 1.03 -25.98 -6.68
C HIS A 24 0.08 -27.17 -6.53
N ALA A 25 -1.05 -27.17 -7.22
CA ALA A 25 -1.93 -28.32 -7.35
C ALA A 25 -2.08 -28.71 -8.84
N SER A 26 -2.42 -29.97 -9.09
CA SER A 26 -2.80 -30.44 -10.41
C SER A 26 -4.24 -30.13 -10.74
N GLN A 27 -4.61 -30.31 -12.01
CA GLN A 27 -5.99 -30.14 -12.45
C GLN A 27 -6.92 -31.14 -11.76
N ASP A 28 -6.48 -32.40 -11.59
CA ASP A 28 -7.27 -33.44 -10.91
C ASP A 28 -7.62 -33.04 -9.46
N VAL A 29 -6.68 -32.39 -8.76
CA VAL A 29 -6.94 -31.81 -7.44
C VAL A 29 -7.99 -30.70 -7.54
N CYS A 30 -7.82 -29.75 -8.46
CA CYS A 30 -8.71 -28.58 -8.56
C CYS A 30 -10.12 -28.91 -9.07
N ASP A 31 -10.28 -30.00 -9.83
CA ASP A 31 -11.56 -30.52 -10.32
C ASP A 31 -12.49 -31.00 -9.18
N LEU A 32 -11.94 -31.20 -7.96
CA LEU A 32 -12.74 -31.48 -6.78
C LEU A 32 -13.64 -30.30 -6.37
N GLN A 33 -13.25 -29.06 -6.72
CA GLN A 33 -14.07 -27.88 -6.50
C GLN A 33 -15.01 -27.62 -7.68
N THR A 34 -16.20 -27.08 -7.40
CA THR A 34 -17.18 -26.72 -8.43
C THR A 34 -16.89 -25.40 -9.15
N GLU A 35 -15.84 -24.66 -8.74
CA GLU A 35 -15.54 -23.30 -9.25
C GLU A 35 -14.66 -23.28 -10.51
N GLY A 36 -14.20 -24.42 -11.02
CA GLY A 36 -13.51 -24.48 -12.32
C GLY A 36 -12.12 -23.81 -12.34
N LEU A 37 -11.38 -23.90 -11.23
CA LEU A 37 -9.98 -23.45 -11.16
C LEU A 37 -9.13 -24.21 -12.19
N THR A 38 -8.31 -23.48 -12.93
CA THR A 38 -7.29 -24.08 -13.80
C THR A 38 -5.98 -24.18 -13.02
N CYS A 39 -5.50 -25.40 -12.84
CA CYS A 39 -4.32 -25.70 -12.04
C CYS A 39 -3.31 -26.49 -12.85
N LEU A 40 -2.04 -26.09 -12.76
CA LEU A 40 -1.01 -26.56 -13.70
C LEU A 40 0.03 -27.51 -13.08
N ASN A 41 0.07 -27.65 -11.76
CA ASN A 41 1.15 -28.33 -11.02
C ASN A 41 2.55 -27.97 -11.56
N ILE A 42 2.84 -26.67 -11.62
CA ILE A 42 4.01 -26.14 -12.32
C ILE A 42 5.33 -26.76 -11.83
N PRO A 43 5.54 -26.98 -10.51
CA PRO A 43 6.77 -27.60 -10.03
C PRO A 43 7.01 -29.01 -10.59
N ALA A 44 5.96 -29.78 -10.88
CA ALA A 44 6.09 -31.16 -11.35
C ALA A 44 6.71 -31.28 -12.76
N PHE A 45 6.66 -30.23 -13.58
CA PHE A 45 7.32 -30.23 -14.89
C PHE A 45 8.85 -30.35 -14.78
N ASN A 46 9.44 -29.82 -13.71
CA ASN A 46 10.90 -29.77 -13.52
C ASN A 46 11.40 -30.66 -12.37
N LEU A 47 10.52 -31.01 -11.43
CA LEU A 47 10.83 -31.90 -10.30
C LEU A 47 9.79 -33.03 -10.20
N PRO A 48 9.68 -33.90 -11.24
CA PRO A 48 8.65 -34.95 -11.30
C PRO A 48 8.82 -36.05 -10.25
N ASP A 49 10.01 -36.18 -9.66
CA ASP A 49 10.30 -37.18 -8.62
C ASP A 49 9.77 -36.79 -7.23
N VAL A 50 9.27 -35.55 -7.08
CA VAL A 50 8.55 -35.15 -5.88
C VAL A 50 7.16 -35.80 -5.92
N ASP A 51 6.83 -36.53 -4.86
CA ASP A 51 5.51 -37.16 -4.72
C ASP A 51 4.46 -36.06 -4.49
N TYR A 52 3.82 -35.53 -5.52
CA TYR A 52 2.76 -34.54 -5.35
C TYR A 52 1.42 -35.22 -5.04
N ILE A 53 0.59 -34.56 -4.24
CA ILE A 53 -0.82 -34.92 -4.07
C ILE A 53 -1.54 -34.66 -5.39
N GLU A 54 -2.15 -35.71 -5.93
CA GLU A 54 -2.95 -35.70 -7.15
C GLU A 54 -4.45 -35.99 -6.88
N ASP A 55 -4.79 -36.51 -5.70
CA ASP A 55 -6.18 -36.74 -5.26
C ASP A 55 -6.45 -35.97 -3.95
N ALA A 56 -7.20 -34.88 -4.05
CA ALA A 56 -7.56 -34.08 -2.89
C ALA A 56 -8.65 -34.72 -2.02
N SER A 57 -9.42 -35.70 -2.52
CA SER A 57 -10.59 -36.26 -1.81
C SER A 57 -10.20 -37.00 -0.53
N VAL A 58 -8.95 -37.45 -0.44
CA VAL A 58 -8.38 -38.16 0.72
C VAL A 58 -7.59 -37.24 1.66
N VAL A 59 -7.39 -35.97 1.28
CA VAL A 59 -6.73 -34.96 2.11
C VAL A 59 -7.73 -34.40 3.12
N ILE A 60 -7.24 -34.10 4.33
CA ILE A 60 -8.06 -33.53 5.40
C ILE A 60 -8.63 -32.16 5.01
N GLY A 61 -9.94 -31.95 5.22
CA GLY A 61 -10.63 -30.69 5.00
C GLY A 61 -12.14 -30.86 5.11
N ASP A 62 -12.83 -29.89 5.73
CA ASP A 62 -14.29 -29.96 5.95
C ASP A 62 -15.09 -29.72 4.66
N THR A 63 -14.46 -29.12 3.65
CA THR A 63 -15.05 -28.80 2.35
C THR A 63 -14.10 -29.19 1.22
N PRO A 64 -14.62 -29.46 0.00
CA PRO A 64 -13.79 -29.64 -1.20
C PRO A 64 -12.77 -28.51 -1.39
N GLU A 65 -13.18 -27.27 -1.09
CA GLU A 65 -12.30 -26.11 -1.16
C GLU A 65 -11.10 -26.24 -0.22
N GLN A 66 -11.37 -26.60 1.04
CA GLN A 66 -10.34 -26.80 2.04
C GLN A 66 -9.39 -27.95 1.68
N GLN A 67 -9.91 -29.02 1.06
CA GLN A 67 -9.13 -30.17 0.62
C GLN A 67 -8.14 -29.79 -0.49
N VAL A 68 -8.55 -29.00 -1.48
CA VAL A 68 -7.68 -28.48 -2.54
C VAL A 68 -6.60 -27.56 -1.97
N ILE A 69 -6.97 -26.62 -1.10
CA ILE A 69 -6.01 -25.70 -0.46
C ILE A 69 -4.98 -26.48 0.36
N ASN A 70 -5.42 -27.50 1.11
CA ASN A 70 -4.52 -28.32 1.92
C ASN A 70 -3.63 -29.22 1.06
N SER A 71 -4.11 -29.69 -0.10
CA SER A 71 -3.30 -30.41 -1.08
C SER A 71 -2.16 -29.54 -1.62
N ALA A 72 -2.48 -28.29 -2.01
CA ALA A 72 -1.47 -27.33 -2.46
C ALA A 72 -0.42 -27.02 -1.36
N LYS A 73 -0.84 -26.86 -0.10
CA LYS A 73 0.08 -26.67 1.03
C LYS A 73 1.01 -27.87 1.25
N THR A 74 0.48 -29.08 1.17
CA THR A 74 1.28 -30.31 1.26
C THR A 74 2.29 -30.38 0.12
N ASN A 75 1.87 -30.07 -1.12
CA ASN A 75 2.75 -30.03 -2.29
C ASN A 75 3.88 -29.02 -2.14
N ILE A 76 3.59 -27.84 -1.58
CA ILE A 76 4.62 -26.83 -1.25
C ILE A 76 5.62 -27.38 -0.23
N LEU A 77 5.16 -28.05 0.83
CA LEU A 77 6.06 -28.65 1.83
C LEU A 77 6.90 -29.79 1.25
N ARG A 78 6.34 -30.65 0.39
CA ARG A 78 7.09 -31.73 -0.27
C ARG A 78 8.13 -31.18 -1.24
N LEU A 79 7.78 -30.13 -1.98
CA LEU A 79 8.73 -29.39 -2.82
C LEU A 79 9.84 -28.75 -1.98
N HIS A 80 9.50 -28.15 -0.84
CA HIS A 80 10.46 -27.58 0.10
C HIS A 80 11.42 -28.66 0.61
N ASP A 81 10.90 -29.79 1.08
CA ASP A 81 11.70 -30.94 1.52
C ASP A 81 12.67 -31.42 0.45
N ALA A 82 12.21 -31.54 -0.79
CA ALA A 82 13.06 -31.96 -1.91
C ALA A 82 14.17 -30.96 -2.24
N LYS A 83 13.88 -29.65 -2.17
CA LYS A 83 14.85 -28.58 -2.48
C LYS A 83 15.86 -28.32 -1.37
N HIS A 84 15.44 -28.49 -0.11
CA HIS A 84 16.21 -28.08 1.06
C HIS A 84 16.64 -29.25 1.95
N LEU A 85 16.37 -30.50 1.52
CA LEU A 85 16.70 -31.73 2.24
C LEU A 85 16.10 -31.76 3.66
N THR A 86 14.85 -31.30 3.78
CA THR A 86 14.10 -31.32 5.03
C THR A 86 13.08 -32.48 5.07
N SER A 87 12.40 -32.67 6.21
CA SER A 87 11.36 -33.70 6.39
C SER A 87 10.13 -33.12 7.10
N LEU A 88 9.66 -31.97 6.61
CA LEU A 88 8.56 -31.20 7.16
C LEU A 88 7.21 -31.76 6.70
N ALA A 89 7.10 -32.20 5.45
CA ALA A 89 5.85 -32.63 4.85
C ALA A 89 5.33 -33.95 5.45
N GLY A 90 4.07 -34.27 5.11
CA GLY A 90 3.52 -35.61 5.24
C GLY A 90 3.55 -36.33 3.90
N TYR A 91 3.96 -37.60 3.89
CA TYR A 91 4.14 -38.41 2.68
C TYR A 91 3.05 -39.49 2.51
N ALA A 92 2.05 -39.54 3.39
CA ALA A 92 0.84 -40.32 3.13
C ALA A 92 -0.03 -39.61 2.08
N GLU A 93 -0.88 -40.35 1.36
CA GLU A 93 -1.85 -39.79 0.41
C GLU A 93 -2.77 -38.74 1.06
N SER A 94 -3.08 -38.91 2.35
CA SER A 94 -3.88 -37.95 3.12
C SER A 94 -3.13 -36.65 3.51
N GLY A 95 -1.84 -36.54 3.15
CA GLY A 95 -0.95 -35.47 3.58
C GLY A 95 -0.45 -35.61 5.02
N ALA A 96 -0.78 -36.70 5.72
CA ALA A 96 -0.28 -36.99 7.06
C ALA A 96 1.18 -37.49 7.06
N LYS A 97 1.85 -37.37 8.21
CA LYS A 97 3.11 -38.06 8.48
C LYS A 97 2.88 -39.57 8.60
N LEU A 98 3.94 -40.36 8.49
CA LEU A 98 3.87 -41.82 8.55
C LEU A 98 3.33 -42.36 9.89
N ASP A 99 3.42 -41.57 10.96
CA ASP A 99 2.84 -41.89 12.27
C ASP A 99 1.35 -41.52 12.40
N GLY A 100 0.73 -41.02 11.33
CA GLY A 100 -0.66 -40.58 11.28
C GLY A 100 -0.90 -39.16 11.78
N SER A 101 0.14 -38.44 12.24
CA SER A 101 0.00 -37.05 12.68
C SER A 101 -0.07 -36.08 11.50
N THR A 102 -0.82 -34.99 11.66
CA THR A 102 -0.85 -33.90 10.66
C THR A 102 0.40 -33.02 10.82
N PRO A 103 1.15 -32.74 9.74
CA PRO A 103 2.22 -31.75 9.78
C PRO A 103 1.69 -30.40 10.29
N ASN A 104 2.32 -29.87 11.34
CA ASN A 104 2.01 -28.54 11.86
C ASN A 104 3.23 -27.63 11.66
N VAL A 105 3.32 -27.07 10.46
CA VAL A 105 4.44 -26.21 10.04
C VAL A 105 3.94 -24.78 9.92
N VAL A 106 4.44 -23.91 10.79
CA VAL A 106 4.27 -22.46 10.64
C VAL A 106 5.55 -21.93 10.06
N CYS A 107 5.52 -21.52 8.78
CA CYS A 107 6.69 -21.07 8.05
C CYS A 107 7.46 -19.96 8.79
N ALA A 108 6.74 -19.09 9.51
CA ALA A 108 7.30 -18.01 10.30
C ALA A 108 8.09 -18.45 11.55
N ASN A 109 8.05 -19.73 11.94
CA ASN A 109 8.92 -20.27 12.98
C ASN A 109 10.38 -20.36 12.52
N CYS A 110 10.60 -20.59 11.22
CA CYS A 110 11.94 -20.66 10.62
C CYS A 110 12.26 -19.39 9.83
N HIS A 111 11.31 -18.85 9.07
CA HIS A 111 11.52 -17.66 8.24
C HIS A 111 10.97 -16.41 8.94
N TYR A 112 11.86 -15.55 9.45
CA TYR A 112 11.45 -14.35 10.19
C TYR A 112 10.46 -13.47 9.40
N SER A 113 9.44 -12.95 10.08
CA SER A 113 8.49 -11.99 9.51
C SER A 113 8.27 -10.83 10.49
N PRO A 114 8.75 -9.61 10.19
CA PRO A 114 8.55 -8.44 11.04
C PRO A 114 7.07 -8.14 11.35
N ALA A 115 6.15 -8.49 10.47
CA ALA A 115 4.70 -8.32 10.69
C ALA A 115 4.17 -9.10 11.91
N LEU A 116 4.82 -10.22 12.26
CA LEU A 116 4.44 -11.06 13.39
C LEU A 116 5.25 -10.72 14.65
N ASP A 117 6.29 -9.89 14.53
CA ASP A 117 7.07 -9.39 15.65
C ASP A 117 6.47 -8.11 16.24
N LEU A 118 5.32 -8.27 16.89
CA LEU A 118 4.59 -7.13 17.46
C LEU A 118 5.36 -6.38 18.55
N ALA A 119 6.41 -6.98 19.11
CA ALA A 119 7.26 -6.40 20.15
C ALA A 119 8.55 -5.76 19.59
N HIS A 120 8.83 -5.91 18.29
CA HIS A 120 10.03 -5.42 17.60
C HIS A 120 11.35 -5.91 18.23
N LEU A 121 11.39 -7.17 18.64
CA LEU A 121 12.58 -7.77 19.23
C LEU A 121 13.56 -8.30 18.17
N GLY A 122 13.12 -8.41 16.91
CA GLY A 122 13.88 -8.99 15.82
C GLY A 122 13.75 -10.51 15.73
N PRO A 123 14.52 -11.14 14.81
CA PRO A 123 14.58 -12.60 14.67
C PRO A 123 15.01 -13.28 15.97
N THR A 124 14.39 -14.42 16.29
CA THR A 124 14.74 -15.21 17.48
C THR A 124 14.60 -16.71 17.27
N ASP A 125 15.48 -17.48 17.93
CA ASP A 125 15.45 -18.95 17.97
C ASP A 125 14.80 -19.49 19.26
N MET A 126 14.18 -18.62 20.06
CA MET A 126 13.49 -19.04 21.28
C MET A 126 12.23 -19.85 20.97
N ASN A 127 11.85 -20.74 21.91
CA ASN A 127 10.63 -21.55 21.83
C ASN A 127 10.55 -22.45 20.58
N GLY A 128 11.69 -22.98 20.13
CA GLY A 128 11.76 -23.89 18.97
C GLY A 128 11.67 -23.19 17.62
N LYS A 129 11.98 -21.89 17.57
CA LYS A 129 12.15 -21.13 16.35
C LYS A 129 13.58 -21.25 15.82
N GLU A 130 13.77 -20.93 14.55
CA GLU A 130 15.07 -20.91 13.86
C GLU A 130 15.24 -19.64 13.00
N GLN A 131 14.59 -18.55 13.41
CA GLN A 131 14.47 -17.31 12.62
C GLN A 131 15.80 -16.63 12.30
N THR A 132 16.85 -16.91 13.05
CA THR A 132 18.17 -16.30 12.84
C THR A 132 19.01 -16.98 11.76
N GLN A 133 18.60 -18.17 11.33
CA GLN A 133 19.38 -19.08 10.48
C GLN A 133 18.85 -19.15 9.06
N HIS A 134 17.62 -18.69 8.83
CA HIS A 134 16.96 -18.77 7.53
C HIS A 134 16.60 -17.37 7.04
N ILE A 135 16.60 -17.20 5.72
CA ILE A 135 16.08 -15.99 5.07
C ILE A 135 14.67 -15.66 5.57
N SER A 136 14.29 -14.39 5.54
CA SER A 136 12.96 -13.94 5.96
C SER A 136 11.85 -14.54 5.11
N MET A 137 10.61 -14.44 5.61
CA MET A 137 9.43 -14.81 4.84
C MET A 137 9.31 -14.02 3.53
N SER A 138 9.70 -12.74 3.53
CA SER A 138 9.62 -11.90 2.35
C SER A 138 10.60 -12.38 1.27
N ARG A 139 11.85 -12.67 1.65
CA ARG A 139 12.84 -13.19 0.70
C ARG A 139 12.48 -14.59 0.20
N ALA A 140 12.00 -15.47 1.09
CA ALA A 140 11.56 -16.82 0.74
C ALA A 140 10.37 -16.84 -0.22
N MET A 141 9.40 -15.92 -0.05
CA MET A 141 8.25 -15.82 -0.94
C MET A 141 8.57 -14.96 -2.16
N HIS A 142 8.81 -13.66 -1.99
CA HIS A 142 8.95 -12.74 -3.11
C HIS A 142 10.23 -12.96 -3.92
N GLY A 143 11.36 -13.20 -3.25
CA GLY A 143 12.66 -13.39 -3.93
C GLY A 143 12.65 -14.64 -4.81
N VAL A 144 12.18 -15.77 -4.28
CA VAL A 144 12.07 -17.02 -5.03
C VAL A 144 11.09 -16.87 -6.19
N HIS A 145 9.85 -16.42 -5.93
CA HIS A 145 8.82 -16.34 -6.98
C HIS A 145 9.17 -15.28 -8.05
N GLY A 146 9.74 -14.14 -7.65
CA GLY A 146 10.21 -13.12 -8.59
C GLY A 146 11.33 -13.62 -9.51
N SER A 147 12.21 -14.50 -9.01
CA SER A 147 13.30 -15.08 -9.81
C SER A 147 12.84 -16.13 -10.84
N LEU A 148 11.60 -16.62 -10.75
CA LEU A 148 11.11 -17.67 -11.67
C LEU A 148 11.04 -17.19 -13.13
N ALA A 149 10.82 -15.90 -13.36
CA ALA A 149 10.80 -15.32 -14.70
C ALA A 149 12.17 -15.38 -15.40
N THR A 150 13.27 -15.39 -14.64
CA THR A 150 14.64 -15.47 -15.17
C THR A 150 15.25 -16.87 -15.04
N ASN A 151 14.60 -17.77 -14.29
CA ASN A 151 15.03 -19.16 -14.16
C ASN A 151 14.73 -19.92 -15.48
N PRO A 152 15.75 -20.49 -16.18
CA PRO A 152 15.55 -21.19 -17.44
C PRO A 152 14.52 -22.32 -17.39
N ASP A 153 14.38 -22.98 -16.24
CA ASP A 153 13.45 -24.09 -16.05
C ASP A 153 11.99 -23.61 -16.02
N TYR A 154 11.74 -22.36 -15.59
CA TYR A 154 10.39 -21.81 -15.37
C TYR A 154 10.06 -20.59 -16.24
N ALA A 155 11.02 -20.01 -16.96
CA ALA A 155 10.86 -18.79 -17.73
C ALA A 155 9.76 -18.89 -18.80
N SER A 156 9.53 -20.09 -19.34
CA SER A 156 8.48 -20.34 -20.34
C SER A 156 7.06 -20.13 -19.82
N PHE A 157 6.84 -20.22 -18.50
CA PHE A 157 5.52 -20.02 -17.89
C PHE A 157 5.17 -18.56 -17.66
N ASN A 158 6.16 -17.66 -17.63
CA ASN A 158 5.99 -16.22 -17.40
C ASN A 158 4.98 -15.89 -16.27
N LEU A 159 5.11 -16.57 -15.12
CA LEU A 159 4.08 -16.56 -14.07
C LEU A 159 3.84 -15.21 -13.41
N PHE A 160 4.88 -14.38 -13.37
CA PHE A 160 4.86 -13.10 -12.70
C PHE A 160 5.46 -12.04 -13.62
N PRO A 161 4.70 -11.58 -14.63
CA PRO A 161 5.19 -10.58 -15.57
C PRO A 161 5.49 -9.26 -14.87
N THR A 162 6.51 -8.54 -15.36
CA THR A 162 6.83 -7.19 -14.88
C THR A 162 5.69 -6.23 -15.17
N MET A 163 5.25 -5.49 -14.16
CA MET A 163 4.28 -4.40 -14.34
C MET A 163 4.91 -3.25 -15.13
N PRO A 164 4.30 -2.76 -16.22
CA PRO A 164 4.76 -1.57 -16.90
C PRO A 164 4.71 -0.33 -16.01
N ALA A 165 5.72 0.54 -16.15
CA ALA A 165 5.80 1.81 -15.43
C ALA A 165 4.51 2.65 -15.64
N PRO A 166 4.06 3.40 -14.62
CA PRO A 166 2.86 4.22 -14.72
C PRO A 166 3.04 5.39 -15.71
N GLY A 167 1.93 5.98 -16.15
CA GLY A 167 1.93 7.16 -17.01
C GLY A 167 0.90 7.08 -18.15
N ALA A 168 0.88 8.11 -19.00
CA ALA A 168 -0.14 8.31 -20.03
C ALA A 168 -0.26 7.18 -21.07
N GLY A 169 0.76 6.31 -21.19
CA GLY A 169 0.79 5.19 -22.12
C GLY A 169 0.49 3.82 -21.51
N ARG A 170 0.30 3.72 -20.18
CA ARG A 170 0.02 2.43 -19.54
C ARG A 170 -1.40 1.98 -19.85
N ASP A 171 -1.56 0.80 -20.43
CA ASP A 171 -2.86 0.17 -20.63
C ASP A 171 -3.44 -0.28 -19.27
N PRO A 172 -4.56 0.29 -18.81
CA PRO A 172 -5.17 -0.07 -17.52
C PRO A 172 -5.63 -1.54 -17.47
N SER A 173 -6.04 -2.11 -18.60
CA SER A 173 -6.53 -3.50 -18.67
C SER A 173 -5.38 -4.47 -18.50
N LEU A 174 -4.25 -4.20 -19.16
CA LEU A 174 -3.02 -4.97 -18.99
C LEU A 174 -2.49 -4.84 -17.56
N ALA A 175 -2.45 -3.63 -17.01
CA ALA A 175 -2.02 -3.41 -15.62
C ALA A 175 -2.89 -4.18 -14.63
N LYS A 176 -4.22 -4.20 -14.81
CA LYS A 176 -5.13 -4.99 -13.98
C LYS A 176 -4.85 -6.49 -14.12
N SER A 177 -4.63 -7.00 -15.33
CA SER A 177 -4.30 -8.41 -15.56
C SER A 177 -3.01 -8.79 -14.83
N ILE A 178 -1.94 -8.01 -15.03
CA ILE A 178 -0.65 -8.27 -14.38
C ILE A 178 -0.78 -8.20 -12.86
N LEU A 179 -1.56 -7.27 -12.31
CA LEU A 179 -1.81 -7.18 -10.88
C LEU A 179 -2.50 -8.45 -10.34
N MET A 180 -3.47 -8.99 -11.08
CA MET A 180 -4.13 -10.26 -10.75
C MET A 180 -3.17 -11.45 -10.80
N ASP A 181 -2.27 -11.47 -11.79
CA ASP A 181 -1.28 -12.53 -11.99
C ASP A 181 -0.08 -12.43 -11.02
N THR A 182 0.11 -11.30 -10.35
CA THR A 182 1.27 -11.06 -9.47
C THR A 182 0.86 -10.92 -8.01
N CYS A 183 0.69 -9.68 -7.52
CA CYS A 183 0.49 -9.41 -6.10
C CYS A 183 -0.81 -10.04 -5.59
N TYR A 184 -1.90 -9.96 -6.37
CA TYR A 184 -3.21 -10.47 -5.96
C TYR A 184 -3.36 -11.99 -6.09
N ASN A 185 -2.37 -12.70 -6.63
CA ASN A 185 -2.33 -14.16 -6.54
C ASN A 185 -2.06 -14.63 -5.10
N CYS A 186 -1.28 -13.87 -4.33
CA CYS A 186 -0.88 -14.24 -2.97
C CYS A 186 -1.45 -13.31 -1.89
N HIS A 187 -1.72 -12.05 -2.23
CA HIS A 187 -2.30 -11.06 -1.32
C HIS A 187 -3.79 -10.85 -1.61
N PRO A 188 -4.60 -10.50 -0.60
CA PRO A 188 -6.00 -10.18 -0.80
C PRO A 188 -6.17 -9.05 -1.82
N GLY A 189 -7.06 -9.24 -2.79
CA GLY A 189 -7.26 -8.25 -3.84
C GLY A 189 -8.00 -8.73 -5.08
N LYS A 190 -8.03 -10.03 -5.37
CA LYS A 190 -8.87 -10.60 -6.45
C LYS A 190 -10.36 -10.34 -6.21
N LYS A 191 -10.79 -10.42 -4.94
CA LYS A 191 -12.17 -10.14 -4.52
C LYS A 191 -12.25 -8.85 -3.72
N ALA A 192 -11.37 -8.67 -2.73
CA ALA A 192 -11.41 -7.53 -1.83
C ALA A 192 -11.01 -6.18 -2.47
N GLU A 193 -10.31 -6.21 -3.62
CA GLU A 193 -9.73 -5.03 -4.27
C GLU A 193 -9.02 -4.13 -3.23
N CYS A 194 -8.03 -4.68 -2.53
CA CYS A 194 -7.43 -4.00 -1.38
C CYS A 194 -6.93 -2.60 -1.71
N LEU A 195 -6.46 -2.36 -2.94
CA LEU A 195 -6.14 -1.05 -3.48
C LEU A 195 -7.34 -0.47 -4.27
N ARG A 196 -8.20 0.30 -3.59
CA ARG A 196 -9.47 0.81 -4.16
C ARG A 196 -9.79 2.27 -3.82
N GLY A 197 -8.88 2.92 -3.09
CA GLY A 197 -9.00 4.33 -2.74
C GLY A 197 -8.66 5.27 -3.90
N ALA A 198 -8.40 6.54 -3.58
CA ALA A 198 -8.03 7.59 -4.53
C ALA A 198 -6.82 7.21 -5.40
N MET A 199 -5.84 6.50 -4.83
CA MET A 199 -4.66 5.99 -5.56
C MET A 199 -5.01 4.86 -6.53
N GLY A 200 -5.84 3.90 -6.11
CA GLY A 200 -6.35 2.87 -7.04
C GLY A 200 -7.21 3.50 -8.16
N GLY A 201 -8.00 4.52 -7.82
CA GLY A 201 -8.80 5.31 -8.76
C GLY A 201 -7.98 6.14 -9.75
N SER A 202 -6.75 6.54 -9.40
CA SER A 202 -5.78 7.15 -10.34
C SER A 202 -5.03 6.12 -11.18
N GLY A 203 -5.37 4.83 -11.03
CA GLY A 203 -4.76 3.74 -11.76
C GLY A 203 -3.43 3.27 -11.18
N THR A 204 -2.99 3.77 -10.02
CA THR A 204 -1.80 3.30 -9.32
C THR A 204 -2.00 1.85 -8.86
N VAL A 205 -0.96 1.03 -8.92
CA VAL A 205 -0.95 -0.38 -8.52
C VAL A 205 0.14 -0.68 -7.50
N CYS A 206 0.12 -1.87 -6.90
CA CYS A 206 1.05 -2.26 -5.84
C CYS A 206 2.52 -2.06 -6.22
N GLN A 207 2.89 -2.37 -7.47
CA GLN A 207 4.26 -2.29 -7.98
C GLN A 207 4.76 -0.85 -8.16
N ASP A 208 3.85 0.12 -8.33
CA ASP A 208 4.20 1.53 -8.40
C ASP A 208 4.72 2.03 -7.03
N CYS A 209 4.30 1.37 -5.94
CA CYS A 209 4.69 1.70 -4.57
C CYS A 209 5.80 0.79 -4.04
N HIS A 210 5.68 -0.53 -4.20
CA HIS A 210 6.55 -1.50 -3.53
C HIS A 210 7.67 -2.06 -4.43
N GLY A 211 7.55 -1.89 -5.75
CA GLY A 211 8.40 -2.54 -6.75
C GLY A 211 7.88 -3.90 -7.20
N GLN A 212 8.67 -4.57 -8.04
CA GLN A 212 8.39 -5.93 -8.52
C GLN A 212 8.75 -6.98 -7.45
N LEU A 213 8.33 -8.23 -7.63
CA LEU A 213 8.59 -9.31 -6.66
C LEU A 213 10.07 -9.47 -6.29
N THR A 214 10.99 -9.38 -7.25
CA THR A 214 12.44 -9.46 -6.96
C THR A 214 12.91 -8.29 -6.10
N GLN A 215 12.33 -7.10 -6.28
CA GLN A 215 12.64 -5.91 -5.49
C GLN A 215 12.04 -5.95 -4.08
N VAL A 216 10.86 -6.57 -3.92
CA VAL A 216 10.26 -6.82 -2.60
C VAL A 216 11.03 -7.91 -1.86
N GLY A 217 11.54 -8.91 -2.58
CA GLY A 217 12.29 -10.04 -2.03
C GLY A 217 13.75 -9.74 -1.69
N ASP A 218 14.34 -8.67 -2.20
CA ASP A 218 15.71 -8.29 -1.90
C ASP A 218 15.81 -7.55 -0.56
N ASP A 219 15.71 -8.33 0.53
CA ASP A 219 15.70 -7.81 1.89
C ASP A 219 16.99 -8.11 2.67
N PHE A 220 17.06 -7.55 3.88
CA PHE A 220 18.21 -7.59 4.80
C PHE A 220 18.70 -8.99 5.24
N THR A 221 17.97 -10.06 4.94
CA THR A 221 18.24 -11.41 5.50
C THR A 221 19.05 -12.33 4.58
N GLU A 222 19.58 -11.80 3.47
CA GLU A 222 20.33 -12.59 2.47
C GLU A 222 21.36 -13.53 3.07
N ASN A 223 22.15 -13.03 4.04
CA ASN A 223 23.28 -13.78 4.58
C ASN A 223 22.91 -14.65 5.78
N PHE A 224 21.66 -14.68 6.24
CA PHE A 224 21.26 -15.46 7.42
C PHE A 224 21.64 -16.95 7.33
N PRO A 225 21.51 -17.63 6.17
CA PRO A 225 21.92 -19.03 6.03
C PRO A 225 23.42 -19.29 6.22
N ASP A 226 24.27 -18.32 5.87
CA ASP A 226 25.73 -18.46 5.95
C ASP A 226 26.30 -17.85 7.24
N ILE A 227 25.66 -16.80 7.75
CA ILE A 227 26.06 -16.01 8.92
C ILE A 227 24.80 -15.77 9.76
N HIS A 228 24.58 -16.61 10.76
CA HIS A 228 23.38 -16.54 11.60
C HIS A 228 23.29 -15.20 12.36
N PHE A 229 22.11 -14.60 12.39
CA PHE A 229 21.85 -13.38 13.17
C PHE A 229 22.02 -13.65 14.68
N PRO A 230 22.58 -12.72 15.49
CA PRO A 230 22.97 -11.33 15.17
C PRO A 230 24.46 -11.15 14.89
N ALA A 231 25.16 -12.17 14.34
CA ALA A 231 26.58 -12.02 14.05
C ALA A 231 26.84 -10.85 13.09
N GLU A 232 27.97 -10.17 13.25
CA GLU A 232 28.34 -9.05 12.37
C GLU A 232 28.36 -9.51 10.90
N GLY A 233 27.73 -8.73 10.01
CA GLY A 233 27.57 -9.08 8.59
C GLY A 233 26.40 -10.01 8.25
N SER A 234 25.66 -10.53 9.24
CA SER A 234 24.45 -11.34 9.01
C SER A 234 23.32 -10.55 8.34
N ALA A 235 23.05 -9.34 8.82
CA ALA A 235 22.01 -8.45 8.31
C ALA A 235 22.59 -7.33 7.44
N ASP A 236 22.09 -7.19 6.21
CA ASP A 236 22.39 -6.04 5.34
C ASP A 236 21.29 -4.98 5.46
N LEU A 237 21.49 -4.03 6.38
CA LEU A 237 20.54 -2.94 6.61
C LEU A 237 20.58 -1.83 5.55
N SER A 238 21.42 -1.96 4.50
CA SER A 238 21.33 -1.11 3.31
C SER A 238 20.18 -1.54 2.39
N LYS A 239 19.66 -2.76 2.60
CA LYS A 239 18.46 -3.29 1.95
C LYS A 239 17.23 -3.05 2.79
N ARG A 240 16.07 -3.25 2.18
CA ARG A 240 14.80 -3.06 2.86
C ARG A 240 14.63 -4.06 4.02
N VAL A 241 14.03 -3.59 5.11
CA VAL A 241 13.47 -4.44 6.16
C VAL A 241 11.98 -4.53 5.91
N SER A 242 11.49 -5.71 5.51
CA SER A 242 10.08 -5.93 5.20
C SER A 242 9.14 -5.40 6.29
N TRP A 243 8.03 -4.74 5.93
CA TRP A 243 7.10 -4.06 6.86
C TRP A 243 7.62 -2.82 7.59
N ALA A 244 8.94 -2.61 7.66
CA ALA A 244 9.56 -1.42 8.25
C ALA A 244 10.01 -0.40 7.20
N SER A 245 10.50 -0.86 6.06
CA SER A 245 10.89 -0.07 4.90
C SER A 245 9.75 -0.01 3.89
N GLU A 246 8.64 0.61 4.29
CA GLU A 246 7.47 0.82 3.44
C GLU A 246 7.48 2.19 2.78
N PRO A 247 6.79 2.36 1.65
CA PRO A 247 6.65 3.66 1.01
C PRO A 247 5.96 4.69 1.91
N GLY A 248 6.58 5.86 2.03
CA GLY A 248 6.00 7.00 2.74
C GLY A 248 5.05 7.80 1.85
N CYS A 249 4.23 8.66 2.45
CA CYS A 249 3.40 9.59 1.67
C CYS A 249 4.30 10.54 0.87
N ASP A 250 5.42 10.96 1.44
CA ASP A 250 6.42 11.82 0.81
C ASP A 250 7.15 11.18 -0.37
N SER A 251 7.07 9.86 -0.55
CA SER A 251 7.61 9.22 -1.75
C SER A 251 6.86 9.62 -3.03
N CYS A 252 5.59 10.06 -2.91
CA CYS A 252 4.80 10.57 -4.04
C CYS A 252 4.29 12.01 -3.83
N HIS A 253 4.00 12.41 -2.60
CA HIS A 253 3.58 13.75 -2.23
C HIS A 253 4.81 14.59 -1.86
N VAL A 254 5.59 14.93 -2.87
CA VAL A 254 6.96 15.45 -2.72
C VAL A 254 7.04 16.91 -2.27
N GLY A 255 5.90 17.60 -2.20
CA GLY A 255 5.81 18.94 -1.63
C GLY A 255 4.57 19.70 -2.08
N ASP A 256 4.49 20.95 -1.63
CA ASP A 256 3.52 21.93 -2.12
C ASP A 256 4.00 22.64 -3.40
N ALA A 257 3.19 23.54 -3.97
CA ALA A 257 3.50 24.19 -5.25
C ALA A 257 4.82 24.97 -5.24
N MET A 258 5.24 25.50 -4.09
CA MET A 258 6.52 26.19 -3.96
C MET A 258 7.68 25.21 -3.87
N GLN A 259 7.51 24.13 -3.11
CA GLN A 259 8.54 23.11 -2.94
C GLN A 259 8.82 22.39 -4.26
N VAL A 260 7.77 21.94 -4.96
CA VAL A 260 7.91 21.18 -6.22
C VAL A 260 8.62 21.99 -7.30
N ALA A 261 8.39 23.30 -7.36
CA ALA A 261 9.05 24.18 -8.32
C ALA A 261 10.59 24.24 -8.18
N GLN A 262 11.14 23.77 -7.06
CA GLN A 262 12.58 23.73 -6.79
C GLN A 262 13.19 22.31 -6.95
N LEU A 263 12.38 21.29 -7.22
CA LEU A 263 12.83 19.91 -7.31
C LEU A 263 13.28 19.53 -8.73
N ASP A 264 14.31 18.70 -8.82
CA ASP A 264 14.64 17.98 -10.06
C ASP A 264 13.87 16.66 -10.10
N LEU A 265 12.85 16.61 -10.98
CA LEU A 265 11.94 15.48 -11.13
C LEU A 265 12.12 14.75 -12.47
N ASN A 266 13.25 14.93 -13.16
CA ASN A 266 13.49 14.36 -14.49
C ASN A 266 13.48 12.82 -14.55
N ASP A 267 13.82 12.15 -13.45
CA ASP A 267 13.84 10.69 -13.33
C ASP A 267 12.64 10.16 -12.54
N THR A 268 11.48 10.78 -12.72
CA THR A 268 10.23 10.44 -12.04
C THR A 268 9.07 10.40 -13.02
N VAL A 269 7.94 9.84 -12.57
CA VAL A 269 6.68 9.91 -13.31
C VAL A 269 5.74 10.84 -12.56
N ILE A 270 5.49 12.01 -13.11
CA ILE A 270 4.64 13.04 -12.51
C ILE A 270 3.18 12.82 -12.94
N ASN A 271 2.25 12.92 -12.01
CA ASN A 271 0.83 12.91 -12.31
C ASN A 271 0.44 14.19 -13.05
N ALA A 272 -0.05 14.04 -14.28
CA ALA A 272 -0.39 15.18 -15.12
C ALA A 272 -1.72 15.82 -14.71
N ARG A 273 -2.70 15.01 -14.28
CA ARG A 273 -4.05 15.47 -13.95
C ARG A 273 -4.61 14.79 -12.71
N ASP A 274 -5.41 15.52 -11.94
CA ASP A 274 -6.21 14.92 -10.89
C ASP A 274 -7.45 14.17 -11.44
N THR A 275 -8.23 13.58 -10.55
CA THR A 275 -9.46 12.85 -10.88
C THR A 275 -10.58 13.72 -11.45
N TYR A 276 -10.45 15.05 -11.38
CA TYR A 276 -11.40 16.02 -11.96
C TYR A 276 -10.87 16.64 -13.27
N GLY A 277 -9.69 16.21 -13.74
CA GLY A 277 -9.07 16.71 -14.96
C GLY A 277 -8.26 17.99 -14.79
N ASN A 278 -8.10 18.52 -13.58
CA ASN A 278 -7.26 19.69 -13.32
C ASN A 278 -5.78 19.33 -13.50
N THR A 279 -4.95 20.28 -13.94
CA THR A 279 -3.50 20.10 -14.00
C THR A 279 -2.95 19.88 -12.59
N ASP A 280 -2.26 18.77 -12.37
CA ASP A 280 -1.67 18.42 -11.08
C ASP A 280 -0.21 18.85 -11.01
N GLY A 281 0.72 18.09 -11.61
CA GLY A 281 2.13 18.46 -11.65
C GLY A 281 2.86 18.43 -10.31
N LEU A 282 2.20 18.06 -9.20
CA LEU A 282 2.77 18.08 -7.85
C LEU A 282 3.03 16.68 -7.29
N ARG A 283 2.20 15.70 -7.68
CA ARG A 283 2.27 14.34 -7.15
C ARG A 283 2.95 13.40 -8.13
N LEU A 284 3.73 12.44 -7.62
CA LEU A 284 4.31 11.37 -8.42
C LEU A 284 3.36 10.16 -8.51
N LEU A 285 3.53 9.36 -9.56
CA LEU A 285 2.80 8.12 -9.79
C LEU A 285 3.56 6.86 -9.35
N MET A 286 4.80 7.01 -8.87
CA MET A 286 5.64 5.93 -8.35
C MET A 286 6.56 6.44 -7.25
N THR A 287 6.92 5.56 -6.32
CA THR A 287 7.64 5.89 -5.07
C THR A 287 9.16 5.78 -5.19
N TYR A 288 9.66 5.35 -6.34
CA TYR A 288 11.09 5.20 -6.67
C TYR A 288 11.39 5.84 -8.02
N LYS A 289 12.67 5.95 -8.39
CA LYS A 289 13.07 6.56 -9.65
C LYS A 289 12.63 5.73 -10.85
N LEU A 290 12.37 6.39 -11.98
CA LEU A 290 12.01 5.70 -13.22
C LEU A 290 13.16 4.79 -13.68
N SER A 291 14.41 5.23 -13.55
CA SER A 291 15.60 4.41 -13.85
C SER A 291 15.73 3.15 -12.99
N ASP A 292 15.17 3.12 -11.78
CA ASP A 292 15.18 1.96 -10.88
C ASP A 292 14.05 0.95 -11.19
N HIS A 293 13.16 1.27 -12.15
CA HIS A 293 12.13 0.35 -12.62
C HIS A 293 12.72 -0.84 -13.39
N LYS A 294 12.13 -2.04 -13.23
CA LYS A 294 12.64 -3.26 -13.85
C LYS A 294 12.66 -3.26 -15.37
N ASP A 295 11.65 -2.68 -16.01
CA ASP A 295 11.65 -2.51 -17.48
C ASP A 295 12.79 -1.61 -17.98
N ASN A 296 13.36 -0.77 -17.10
CA ASN A 296 14.47 0.12 -17.41
C ASN A 296 15.83 -0.46 -16.97
N GLY A 297 15.87 -1.72 -16.54
CA GLY A 297 17.10 -2.38 -16.08
C GLY A 297 17.49 -2.05 -14.63
N GLY A 298 16.54 -1.55 -13.83
CA GLY A 298 16.78 -1.19 -12.44
C GLY A 298 17.19 -2.36 -11.53
N PRO A 299 17.86 -2.06 -10.39
CA PRO A 299 18.37 -3.06 -9.46
C PRO A 299 17.25 -3.79 -8.70
N ASP A 300 17.60 -4.91 -8.03
CA ASP A 300 16.71 -5.57 -7.07
C ASP A 300 16.65 -4.79 -5.75
N ASN A 301 17.78 -4.28 -5.24
CA ASN A 301 17.75 -3.38 -4.10
C ASN A 301 17.10 -2.05 -4.51
N LEU A 302 15.84 -1.86 -4.13
CA LEU A 302 15.03 -0.73 -4.58
C LEU A 302 15.04 0.41 -3.55
N PRO A 303 15.72 1.54 -3.84
CA PRO A 303 15.67 2.71 -2.98
C PRO A 303 14.36 3.47 -3.18
N LEU A 304 13.57 3.60 -2.11
CA LEU A 304 12.39 4.45 -2.11
C LEU A 304 12.82 5.92 -2.03
N MET A 305 12.19 6.78 -2.83
CA MET A 305 12.36 8.22 -2.76
C MET A 305 11.77 8.74 -1.45
N LYS A 306 12.44 9.73 -0.86
CA LYS A 306 12.00 10.38 0.38
C LYS A 306 12.15 11.89 0.23
N PHE A 307 11.13 12.61 0.66
CA PHE A 307 11.08 14.07 0.67
C PHE A 307 10.67 14.52 2.06
N PRO A 308 11.55 14.35 3.07
CA PRO A 308 11.19 14.55 4.47
C PRO A 308 10.83 16.00 4.82
N GLU A 309 11.26 16.95 3.97
CA GLU A 309 10.90 18.37 4.10
C GLU A 309 9.54 18.70 3.45
N SER A 310 8.90 17.74 2.80
CA SER A 310 7.57 17.92 2.20
C SER A 310 6.54 18.27 3.26
N ARG A 311 5.61 19.16 2.93
CA ARG A 311 4.39 19.43 3.73
C ARG A 311 3.55 18.17 4.00
N PHE A 312 3.78 17.09 3.25
CA PHE A 312 3.07 15.82 3.34
C PHE A 312 3.95 14.69 3.91
N ALA A 313 5.08 15.03 4.54
CA ALA A 313 6.01 14.06 5.11
C ALA A 313 5.39 13.19 6.21
N THR A 314 5.70 11.90 6.14
CA THR A 314 5.39 10.91 7.17
C THR A 314 6.59 10.67 8.07
N THR A 315 6.35 10.18 9.29
CA THR A 315 7.43 9.75 10.18
C THR A 315 7.92 8.35 9.83
N GLU A 316 9.18 8.05 10.14
CA GLU A 316 9.90 6.81 9.82
C GLU A 316 9.37 5.55 10.57
N SER A 317 8.24 5.67 11.26
CA SER A 317 7.71 4.60 12.09
C SER A 317 6.90 3.60 11.25
N LEU A 318 6.79 2.34 11.73
CA LEU A 318 5.98 1.29 11.07
C LEU A 318 4.60 1.82 10.70
N TYR A 319 3.99 1.29 9.63
CA TYR A 319 2.65 1.72 9.17
C TYR A 319 1.61 1.86 10.29
N ARG A 320 1.63 1.01 11.33
CA ARG A 320 0.71 1.10 12.48
C ARG A 320 0.96 2.27 13.45
N LEU A 321 2.03 3.02 13.23
CA LEU A 321 2.49 4.17 13.99
C LEU A 321 2.41 5.46 13.14
N SER A 322 1.85 5.39 11.92
CA SER A 322 1.65 6.54 11.05
C SER A 322 0.92 7.67 11.79
N GLY A 323 1.54 8.85 11.79
CA GLY A 323 1.02 10.03 12.45
C GLY A 323 1.66 10.37 13.80
N ALA A 324 2.49 9.51 14.41
CA ALA A 324 3.31 9.92 15.55
C ALA A 324 4.35 10.96 15.11
N ASP A 325 4.57 12.02 15.88
CA ASP A 325 5.67 12.96 15.66
C ASP A 325 7.04 12.28 15.86
N ASN A 326 8.10 12.91 15.35
CA ASN A 326 9.47 12.41 15.50
C ASN A 326 10.01 12.55 16.96
N SER A 327 9.14 12.74 17.97
CA SER A 327 9.55 12.93 19.37
C SER A 327 10.12 11.66 20.03
N GLY A 328 10.02 10.51 19.37
CA GLY A 328 10.50 9.23 19.91
C GLY A 328 9.69 8.72 21.11
N THR A 329 8.62 9.43 21.53
CA THR A 329 7.75 9.03 22.65
C THR A 329 6.48 8.30 22.21
N GLY A 330 6.14 8.36 20.91
CA GLY A 330 4.95 7.71 20.35
C GLY A 330 3.61 8.27 20.86
N MET A 331 3.62 9.40 21.55
CA MET A 331 2.44 9.93 22.26
C MET A 331 1.80 11.16 21.60
N GLU A 332 2.53 11.95 20.80
CA GLU A 332 1.95 13.10 20.08
C GLU A 332 1.67 12.70 18.63
N LYS A 333 0.42 12.33 18.35
CA LYS A 333 -0.04 11.95 17.01
C LYS A 333 -0.65 13.17 16.32
N GLY A 334 -0.18 13.51 15.13
CA GLY A 334 -0.81 14.42 14.15
C GLY A 334 -1.61 15.60 14.72
N HIS A 335 -2.70 15.97 14.05
CA HIS A 335 -3.59 17.04 14.50
C HIS A 335 -4.51 16.54 15.61
N GLY A 336 -4.27 16.98 16.84
CA GLY A 336 -5.13 16.66 17.99
C GLY A 336 -5.10 15.18 18.43
N GLY A 337 -3.99 14.47 18.20
CA GLY A 337 -3.86 13.05 18.56
C GLY A 337 -4.29 12.07 17.47
N LEU A 338 -4.63 12.55 16.26
CA LEU A 338 -5.14 11.73 15.16
C LEU A 338 -4.01 11.25 14.24
N SER A 339 -4.06 9.96 13.89
CA SER A 339 -3.25 9.39 12.82
C SER A 339 -3.76 9.81 11.44
N CYS A 340 -2.90 9.72 10.43
CA CYS A 340 -3.22 10.11 9.03
C CYS A 340 -4.50 9.42 8.52
N GLU A 341 -4.66 8.14 8.82
CA GLU A 341 -5.80 7.32 8.40
C GLU A 341 -7.14 7.75 9.02
N GLY A 342 -7.12 8.52 10.12
CA GLY A 342 -8.32 9.13 10.70
C GLY A 342 -8.94 10.19 9.79
N CYS A 343 -8.11 10.91 9.03
CA CYS A 343 -8.56 11.94 8.09
C CYS A 343 -8.65 11.41 6.65
N HIS A 344 -7.70 10.59 6.22
CA HIS A 344 -7.57 10.16 4.83
C HIS A 344 -8.14 8.76 4.53
N GLY A 345 -8.40 7.93 5.55
CA GLY A 345 -8.66 6.49 5.37
C GLY A 345 -7.38 5.64 5.37
N SER A 346 -7.51 4.31 5.33
CA SER A 346 -6.34 3.40 5.30
C SER A 346 -5.51 3.60 4.02
N THR A 347 -4.19 3.42 4.08
CA THR A 347 -3.27 3.65 2.93
C THR A 347 -3.65 2.90 1.65
N HIS A 348 -4.26 1.71 1.71
CA HIS A 348 -4.75 1.03 0.50
C HIS A 348 -6.19 1.41 0.10
N ALA A 349 -6.91 2.12 0.96
CA ALA A 349 -8.29 2.55 0.76
C ALA A 349 -8.50 4.05 1.05
N ILE A 350 -7.49 4.89 0.75
CA ILE A 350 -7.53 6.34 0.96
C ILE A 350 -8.74 6.94 0.24
N TRP A 351 -9.47 7.83 0.90
CA TRP A 351 -10.69 8.40 0.34
C TRP A 351 -10.41 9.48 -0.72
N PRO A 352 -11.32 9.65 -1.70
CA PRO A 352 -12.51 8.84 -1.92
C PRO A 352 -12.21 7.55 -2.69
N ASN A 353 -13.03 6.53 -2.47
CA ASN A 353 -13.18 5.44 -3.44
C ASN A 353 -13.95 6.00 -4.66
N ALA A 354 -13.49 5.67 -5.88
CA ALA A 354 -14.08 6.15 -7.12
C ALA A 354 -15.55 5.72 -7.31
N ASN A 355 -15.95 4.57 -6.74
CA ASN A 355 -17.34 4.19 -6.67
C ASN A 355 -18.04 5.01 -5.56
N PRO A 356 -18.97 5.93 -5.89
CA PRO A 356 -19.60 6.80 -4.90
C PRO A 356 -20.44 6.04 -3.87
N TYR A 357 -20.85 4.80 -4.18
CA TYR A 357 -21.63 3.93 -3.30
C TYR A 357 -20.78 2.93 -2.52
N ALA A 358 -19.46 2.97 -2.66
CA ALA A 358 -18.57 2.10 -1.89
C ALA A 358 -18.68 2.37 -0.39
N ASN A 359 -18.64 1.30 0.41
CA ASN A 359 -18.71 1.41 1.86
C ASN A 359 -17.52 2.21 2.43
N ASP A 360 -16.38 2.23 1.75
CA ASP A 360 -15.23 3.06 2.14
C ASP A 360 -15.59 4.55 2.25
N ASN A 361 -16.49 5.05 1.39
CA ASN A 361 -16.90 6.46 1.41
C ASN A 361 -17.88 6.79 2.54
N LYS A 362 -18.48 5.78 3.19
CA LYS A 362 -19.56 5.99 4.16
C LYS A 362 -19.11 6.83 5.36
N ALA A 363 -17.95 6.52 5.93
CA ALA A 363 -17.43 7.24 7.08
C ALA A 363 -17.25 8.74 6.78
N ALA A 364 -16.61 9.08 5.66
CA ALA A 364 -16.46 10.47 5.22
C ALA A 364 -17.82 11.17 5.00
N ASN A 365 -18.75 10.50 4.30
CA ASN A 365 -20.09 11.05 4.07
C ASN A 365 -20.84 11.33 5.38
N ASP A 366 -20.78 10.41 6.35
CA ASP A 366 -21.49 10.57 7.62
C ASP A 366 -20.87 11.70 8.49
N ILE A 367 -19.55 11.93 8.40
CA ILE A 367 -18.82 12.92 9.21
C ILE A 367 -18.92 14.35 8.65
N GLN A 368 -18.76 14.54 7.35
CA GLN A 368 -18.68 15.88 6.73
C GLN A 368 -19.71 16.11 5.61
N GLY A 369 -20.57 15.14 5.32
CA GLY A 369 -21.61 15.26 4.29
C GLY A 369 -21.13 15.02 2.86
N HIS A 370 -19.85 14.67 2.65
CA HIS A 370 -19.31 14.31 1.34
C HIS A 370 -18.13 13.33 1.44
N SER A 371 -17.87 12.63 0.33
CA SER A 371 -16.72 11.73 0.21
C SER A 371 -15.41 12.49 0.05
N GLY A 372 -14.31 11.84 0.45
CA GLY A 372 -12.95 12.39 0.41
C GLY A 372 -12.33 12.49 1.80
N PRO A 373 -11.08 12.99 1.89
CA PRO A 373 -10.45 13.24 3.18
C PRO A 373 -11.28 14.18 4.05
N ILE A 374 -11.26 13.99 5.37
CA ILE A 374 -11.93 14.88 6.32
C ILE A 374 -11.22 16.23 6.30
N ILE A 375 -11.93 17.26 5.84
CA ILE A 375 -11.40 18.62 5.67
C ILE A 375 -12.35 19.70 6.19
N GLU A 376 -13.64 19.37 6.43
CA GLU A 376 -14.57 20.31 7.05
C GLU A 376 -14.32 20.40 8.56
N CYS A 377 -13.68 21.48 9.00
CA CYS A 377 -13.25 21.62 10.41
C CYS A 377 -14.40 21.57 11.41
N ALA A 378 -15.59 22.04 11.00
CA ALA A 378 -16.82 22.01 11.78
C ALA A 378 -17.33 20.59 12.09
N SER A 379 -16.80 19.55 11.44
CA SER A 379 -17.10 18.15 11.79
C SER A 379 -16.56 17.76 13.16
N CYS A 380 -15.54 18.46 13.67
CA CYS A 380 -14.91 18.16 14.96
C CYS A 380 -14.82 19.36 15.90
N HIS A 381 -14.74 20.58 15.36
CA HIS A 381 -14.58 21.80 16.15
C HIS A 381 -15.89 22.55 16.31
N GLU A 382 -16.19 22.96 17.53
CA GLU A 382 -17.33 23.83 17.84
C GLU A 382 -16.91 25.31 17.79
N GLY A 383 -17.81 26.16 17.28
CA GLY A 383 -17.61 27.61 17.26
C GLY A 383 -16.82 28.13 16.06
N ASN A 384 -16.44 29.41 16.13
CA ASN A 384 -15.64 30.06 15.08
C ASN A 384 -14.14 29.82 15.38
N LEU A 385 -13.44 29.18 14.45
CA LEU A 385 -11.99 28.93 14.53
C LEU A 385 -11.14 30.19 14.33
N GLY A 386 -11.75 31.29 13.87
CA GLY A 386 -11.05 32.49 13.47
C GLY A 386 -10.24 32.26 12.18
N ASN A 387 -9.43 33.26 11.84
CA ASN A 387 -8.58 33.24 10.66
C ASN A 387 -7.20 32.72 11.08
N THR A 388 -6.88 31.49 10.67
CA THR A 388 -5.71 30.74 11.14
C THR A 388 -5.18 29.82 10.03
N LEU A 389 -3.94 29.35 10.19
CA LEU A 389 -3.29 28.31 9.40
C LEU A 389 -2.85 27.11 10.25
N GLU A 390 -3.39 26.98 11.47
CA GLU A 390 -3.03 25.93 12.43
C GLU A 390 -3.68 24.57 12.13
N GLY A 391 -4.37 24.43 10.99
CA GLY A 391 -4.91 23.15 10.54
C GLY A 391 -3.82 22.18 10.05
N PRO A 392 -4.18 20.89 9.84
CA PRO A 392 -3.31 19.92 9.20
C PRO A 392 -2.71 20.48 7.90
N HIS A 393 -1.43 20.20 7.64
CA HIS A 393 -0.71 20.69 6.46
C HIS A 393 -0.67 22.23 6.32
N GLY A 394 -0.91 22.98 7.39
CA GLY A 394 -0.98 24.44 7.35
C GLY A 394 -2.26 24.97 6.68
N MET A 395 -3.34 24.19 6.70
CA MET A 395 -4.61 24.59 6.11
C MET A 395 -5.35 25.59 6.99
N HIS A 396 -6.04 26.53 6.32
CA HIS A 396 -7.02 27.41 6.94
C HIS A 396 -8.42 26.77 6.99
N PRO A 397 -9.34 27.30 7.81
CA PRO A 397 -10.74 26.90 7.77
C PRO A 397 -11.32 27.04 6.36
N VAL A 398 -12.00 25.99 5.89
CA VAL A 398 -12.67 25.96 4.59
C VAL A 398 -14.18 26.21 4.77
N GLY A 399 -14.83 26.76 3.75
CA GLY A 399 -16.26 27.10 3.81
C GLY A 399 -16.53 28.59 4.05
N ASP A 400 -17.81 28.92 4.24
CA ASP A 400 -18.28 30.30 4.41
C ASP A 400 -17.90 30.81 5.81
N THR A 401 -16.72 31.42 5.89
CA THR A 401 -16.08 31.82 7.14
C THR A 401 -15.52 33.23 7.01
N GLY A 402 -15.05 33.82 8.13
CA GLY A 402 -14.31 35.09 8.08
C GLY A 402 -13.05 35.03 7.21
N PHE A 403 -12.56 33.83 6.84
CA PHE A 403 -11.45 33.69 5.92
C PHE A 403 -11.89 33.98 4.48
N SER A 404 -13.07 33.51 4.04
CA SER A 404 -13.58 33.81 2.70
C SER A 404 -14.13 35.23 2.57
N ASP A 405 -14.54 35.82 3.71
CA ASP A 405 -15.18 37.14 3.79
C ASP A 405 -14.21 38.28 4.15
N GLY A 406 -13.03 38.29 3.54
CA GLY A 406 -12.08 39.40 3.65
C GLY A 406 -11.43 39.55 5.03
N GLY A 407 -11.05 38.45 5.68
CA GLY A 407 -10.32 38.49 6.95
C GLY A 407 -8.93 37.87 6.92
N HIS A 408 -8.43 37.52 5.74
CA HIS A 408 -7.12 36.86 5.58
C HIS A 408 -6.01 37.79 5.06
N GLU A 409 -6.30 39.08 4.84
CA GLU A 409 -5.38 40.08 4.29
C GLU A 409 -4.14 40.21 5.15
N ASP A 410 -4.32 40.44 6.46
CA ASP A 410 -3.21 40.60 7.41
C ASP A 410 -2.28 39.37 7.40
N MET A 411 -2.83 38.17 7.25
CA MET A 411 -2.04 36.94 7.18
C MET A 411 -1.27 36.82 5.86
N ALA A 412 -1.87 37.24 4.76
CA ALA A 412 -1.21 37.29 3.46
C ALA A 412 -0.06 38.31 3.49
N GLU A 413 -0.26 39.49 4.07
CA GLU A 413 0.77 40.53 4.21
C GLU A 413 1.95 40.07 5.07
N GLN A 414 1.67 39.49 6.24
CA GLN A 414 2.71 39.04 7.18
C GLN A 414 3.64 37.97 6.62
N ASN A 415 3.13 37.14 5.70
CA ASN A 415 3.90 36.06 5.07
C ASN A 415 4.31 36.36 3.62
N ASN A 416 4.14 37.60 3.17
CA ASN A 416 4.37 38.02 1.77
C ASN A 416 3.66 37.09 0.75
N GLY A 417 2.49 36.59 1.12
CA GLY A 417 1.67 35.66 0.34
C GLY A 417 2.22 34.23 0.19
N ASN A 418 3.41 33.91 0.71
CA ASN A 418 4.03 32.59 0.49
C ASN A 418 3.22 31.43 1.10
N ALA A 419 2.61 31.66 2.27
CA ALA A 419 1.72 30.67 2.89
C ALA A 419 0.54 30.30 1.96
N CYS A 420 0.06 31.26 1.17
CA CYS A 420 -1.01 31.06 0.19
C CYS A 420 -0.47 30.41 -1.09
N ARG A 421 0.68 30.87 -1.60
CA ARG A 421 1.33 30.34 -2.82
C ARG A 421 1.60 28.84 -2.75
N ALA A 422 1.87 28.31 -1.55
CA ALA A 422 2.03 26.88 -1.30
C ALA A 422 0.87 26.03 -1.86
N CYS A 423 -0.37 26.44 -1.63
CA CYS A 423 -1.56 25.68 -2.04
C CYS A 423 -2.29 26.32 -3.23
N HIS A 424 -2.34 27.65 -3.29
CA HIS A 424 -3.04 28.41 -4.32
C HIS A 424 -2.14 28.79 -5.51
N GLY A 425 -1.01 28.09 -5.68
CA GLY A 425 -0.13 28.23 -6.83
C GLY A 425 0.81 29.43 -6.73
N LEU A 426 1.95 29.34 -7.44
CA LEU A 426 3.02 30.33 -7.35
C LEU A 426 2.54 31.75 -7.63
N ASN A 427 1.58 31.93 -8.53
CA ASN A 427 1.04 33.24 -8.89
C ASN A 427 -0.43 33.40 -8.47
N GLY A 428 -0.95 32.64 -7.49
CA GLY A 428 -2.38 32.77 -7.09
C GLY A 428 -3.40 32.19 -8.08
N GLU A 429 -2.94 31.46 -9.09
CA GLU A 429 -3.74 30.82 -10.15
C GLU A 429 -4.40 29.50 -9.68
N GLY A 430 -4.16 29.11 -8.43
CA GLY A 430 -4.61 27.87 -7.84
C GLY A 430 -3.72 26.66 -8.18
N SER A 431 -3.87 25.59 -7.40
CA SER A 431 -3.32 24.26 -7.69
C SER A 431 -4.30 23.18 -7.24
N VAL A 432 -4.03 21.91 -7.55
CA VAL A 432 -4.86 20.78 -7.08
C VAL A 432 -4.95 20.67 -5.56
N LEU A 433 -4.06 21.33 -4.80
CA LEU A 433 -4.12 21.42 -3.35
C LEU A 433 -5.22 22.37 -2.86
N ALA A 434 -5.57 23.39 -3.67
CA ALA A 434 -6.60 24.38 -3.37
C ALA A 434 -7.97 24.04 -3.96
N ARG A 435 -8.21 22.77 -4.31
CA ARG A 435 -9.44 22.33 -4.96
C ARG A 435 -10.59 22.20 -3.95
N ALA A 436 -11.77 22.70 -4.29
CA ALA A 436 -12.97 22.53 -3.47
C ALA A 436 -13.36 21.04 -3.34
N ALA A 437 -13.43 20.54 -2.10
CA ALA A 437 -13.77 19.14 -1.81
C ALA A 437 -15.26 18.82 -2.02
N THR A 438 -16.12 19.84 -1.87
CA THR A 438 -17.55 19.79 -2.16
C THR A 438 -18.04 21.11 -2.74
N ALA A 439 -19.20 21.09 -3.39
CA ALA A 439 -19.84 22.30 -3.88
C ALA A 439 -20.25 23.18 -2.69
N ARG A 440 -19.98 24.48 -2.78
CA ARG A 440 -20.30 25.42 -1.70
C ARG A 440 -20.50 26.84 -2.23
N VAL A 441 -21.18 27.64 -1.43
CA VAL A 441 -21.40 29.07 -1.67
C VAL A 441 -20.71 29.83 -0.55
N LEU A 442 -19.90 30.82 -0.91
CA LEU A 442 -19.09 31.63 -0.01
C LEU A 442 -19.52 33.10 -0.11
N GLN A 443 -19.45 33.82 1.00
CA GLN A 443 -19.48 35.28 1.00
C GLN A 443 -18.07 35.84 0.93
N ASN A 444 -17.94 36.95 0.20
CA ASN A 444 -16.74 37.76 0.06
C ASN A 444 -17.12 39.25 -0.01
N GLU A 445 -17.03 39.95 1.11
CA GLU A 445 -17.29 41.38 1.26
C GLU A 445 -18.63 41.81 0.63
N GLY A 446 -19.68 41.01 0.89
CA GLY A 446 -21.03 41.24 0.35
C GLY A 446 -21.26 40.75 -1.09
N LYS A 447 -20.28 40.09 -1.72
CA LYS A 447 -20.44 39.33 -2.96
C LYS A 447 -20.60 37.84 -2.65
N THR A 448 -21.41 37.16 -3.45
CA THR A 448 -21.58 35.71 -3.35
C THR A 448 -20.77 35.00 -4.43
N VAL A 449 -19.92 34.06 -4.02
CA VAL A 449 -19.10 33.21 -4.90
C VAL A 449 -19.60 31.77 -4.80
N SER A 450 -19.83 31.12 -5.93
CA SER A 450 -20.28 29.71 -5.99
C SER A 450 -19.16 28.85 -6.53
N LEU A 451 -18.82 27.78 -5.82
CA LEU A 451 -17.78 26.83 -6.19
C LEU A 451 -18.39 25.45 -6.43
N SER A 452 -17.98 24.80 -7.51
CA SER A 452 -18.29 23.41 -7.80
C SER A 452 -17.31 22.48 -7.09
N LYS A 453 -17.74 21.24 -6.79
CA LYS A 453 -16.82 20.19 -6.35
C LYS A 453 -15.76 19.96 -7.43
N GLY A 454 -14.49 19.96 -7.03
CA GLY A 454 -13.38 19.78 -7.96
C GLY A 454 -12.87 21.07 -8.60
N GLU A 455 -13.49 22.22 -8.33
CA GLU A 455 -13.04 23.52 -8.84
C GLU A 455 -11.81 24.01 -8.09
N ILE A 456 -10.84 24.56 -8.84
CA ILE A 456 -9.59 25.09 -8.29
C ILE A 456 -9.84 26.50 -7.76
N VAL A 457 -9.54 26.73 -6.48
CA VAL A 457 -9.71 28.05 -5.86
C VAL A 457 -8.51 28.94 -6.19
N THR A 458 -8.77 30.01 -6.94
CA THR A 458 -7.78 31.04 -7.33
C THR A 458 -8.12 32.37 -6.66
N CYS A 459 -7.15 33.28 -6.55
CA CYS A 459 -7.39 34.64 -6.02
C CYS A 459 -8.48 35.37 -6.83
N THR A 460 -8.45 35.21 -8.15
CA THR A 460 -9.35 35.89 -9.11
C THR A 460 -10.82 35.51 -9.01
N LEU A 461 -11.16 34.49 -8.23
CA LEU A 461 -12.57 34.14 -7.97
C LEU A 461 -13.26 35.18 -7.07
N CYS A 462 -12.49 35.88 -6.25
CA CYS A 462 -13.00 36.80 -5.23
C CYS A 462 -12.54 38.24 -5.46
N HIS A 463 -11.25 38.43 -5.75
CA HIS A 463 -10.60 39.74 -5.84
C HIS A 463 -9.49 39.73 -6.90
N ASP A 464 -8.90 40.89 -7.20
CA ASP A 464 -7.76 40.96 -8.13
C ASP A 464 -6.56 40.18 -7.57
N ASN A 465 -5.71 39.68 -8.46
CA ASN A 465 -4.60 38.82 -8.05
C ASN A 465 -3.43 39.66 -7.53
N GLU A 466 -3.32 39.74 -6.20
CA GLU A 466 -2.27 40.48 -5.47
C GLU A 466 -0.92 39.73 -5.40
N LEU A 467 -0.82 38.53 -5.98
CA LEU A 467 0.41 37.72 -5.99
C LEU A 467 1.23 37.86 -7.28
N ASN A 468 0.74 38.62 -8.26
CA ASN A 468 1.36 38.83 -9.57
C ASN A 468 2.50 39.85 -9.58
#